data_AF-A0A316KLE7-F1
#
_entry.id   AF-A0A316KLE7-F1
#
_cell.length_a   1.000
_cell.length_b   1.000
_cell.length_c   1.000
_cell.angle_alpha   90.00
_cell.angle_beta   90.00
_cell.angle_gamma   90.00
#
_symmetry.space_group_name_H-M   'P 1'
#
loop_
_entity.id
_entity.type
_entity.pdbx_description
1 polymer ?
#
loop_
_entity_poly.entity_id
_entity_poly.type
_entity_poly.pdbx_seq_one_letter_code
_entity_poly.pdbx_strand_id
1 'polypeptide(L)'
;MFLHHTAGWHNPYNVISQWGRDKRGAVATEFVLGGQSVKGNDNKYDGEIVQAFPEGAYGWHLGENGSQHMHTHSVGIEVCNFSYINDKNQTYAGTNVVDSQIVTLAKPFRGHQRWYRYSDAQIESLRQLILYIANRDNIDVRKGLVEEVRAKGAAGFEFNSDAFYGKIKGMWTHTNTRKDKSDMFPQQELLDMLLSLYDLLFLPNVSHVVVKGH
;
A
#
# COMPACT_ATOMS: atom_id res chain seq x y z
N MET A 1 9.68 -4.68 3.57
CA MET A 1 8.71 -4.25 2.54
C MET A 1 7.78 -3.21 3.14
N PHE A 2 7.41 -2.20 2.37
CA PHE A 2 6.53 -1.12 2.81
C PHE A 2 5.37 -0.91 1.84
N LEU A 3 4.16 -0.82 2.39
CA LEU A 3 2.92 -0.54 1.66
C LEU A 3 2.59 0.96 1.75
N HIS A 4 2.29 1.56 0.60
CA HIS A 4 2.07 2.99 0.42
C HIS A 4 0.76 3.26 -0.33
N HIS A 5 0.32 4.51 -0.27
CA HIS A 5 -0.70 5.05 -1.17
C HIS A 5 -0.13 6.08 -2.11
N THR A 6 -0.56 6.00 -3.36
CA THR A 6 -0.18 7.01 -4.35
C THR A 6 -0.79 8.37 -4.02
N ALA A 7 -1.76 8.43 -3.09
CA ALA A 7 -2.63 9.57 -2.83
C ALA A 7 -3.14 10.16 -4.14
N GLY A 8 -3.66 9.31 -5.03
CA GLY A 8 -3.79 9.67 -6.43
C GLY A 8 -4.71 8.76 -7.23
N TRP A 9 -4.63 8.94 -8.54
CA TRP A 9 -5.49 8.28 -9.51
C TRP A 9 -5.19 6.79 -9.65
N HIS A 10 -6.11 6.11 -10.32
CA HIS A 10 -6.20 4.66 -10.42
C HIS A 10 -5.24 4.00 -11.43
N ASN A 11 -4.58 4.80 -12.28
CA ASN A 11 -3.70 4.31 -13.35
C ASN A 11 -2.23 4.24 -12.88
N PRO A 12 -1.64 3.03 -12.75
CA PRO A 12 -0.28 2.85 -12.24
C PRO A 12 0.79 3.38 -13.21
N TYR A 13 0.57 3.32 -14.53
CA TYR A 13 1.50 3.85 -15.51
C TYR A 13 1.64 5.36 -15.42
N ASN A 14 0.54 6.06 -15.15
CA ASN A 14 0.57 7.51 -14.99
C ASN A 14 1.37 7.91 -13.74
N VAL A 15 1.28 7.13 -12.66
CA VAL A 15 2.07 7.34 -11.44
C VAL A 15 3.56 7.24 -11.75
N ILE A 16 3.99 6.16 -12.40
CA ILE A 16 5.42 5.97 -12.72
C ILE A 16 5.91 7.02 -13.72
N SER A 17 5.12 7.32 -14.75
CA SER A 17 5.42 8.38 -15.72
C SER A 17 5.49 9.77 -15.07
N GLN A 18 4.81 10.01 -13.95
CA GLN A 18 4.95 11.26 -13.20
C GLN A 18 6.26 11.31 -12.42
N TRP A 19 6.66 10.21 -11.75
CA TRP A 19 7.95 10.14 -11.06
C TRP A 19 9.13 10.39 -12.01
N GLY A 20 9.11 9.79 -13.21
CA GLY A 20 10.16 10.00 -14.21
C GLY A 20 10.26 11.44 -14.74
N ARG A 21 9.25 12.29 -14.51
CA ARG A 21 9.23 13.71 -14.89
C ARG A 21 9.32 14.65 -13.69
N ASP A 22 9.34 14.13 -12.47
CA ASP A 22 9.33 14.95 -11.26
C ASP A 22 10.72 15.55 -11.02
N LYS A 23 10.77 16.88 -10.96
CA LYS A 23 12.02 17.63 -10.69
C LYS A 23 12.26 17.87 -9.20
N ARG A 24 11.32 17.48 -8.33
CA ARG A 24 11.39 17.69 -6.87
C ARG A 24 12.22 16.64 -6.16
N GLY A 25 12.45 15.47 -6.78
CA GLY A 25 13.29 14.40 -6.22
C GLY A 25 12.94 13.02 -6.74
N ALA A 26 13.78 12.03 -6.41
CA ALA A 26 13.66 10.64 -6.86
C ALA A 26 12.72 9.81 -5.97
N VAL A 27 11.50 10.30 -5.72
CA VAL A 27 10.47 9.54 -4.98
C VAL A 27 9.83 8.54 -5.92
N ALA A 28 9.96 7.25 -5.62
CA ALA A 28 9.34 6.16 -6.36
C ALA A 28 9.38 4.88 -5.53
N THR A 29 8.53 3.91 -5.87
CA THR A 29 8.57 2.53 -5.36
C THR A 29 8.80 1.54 -6.49
N GLU A 30 9.25 0.32 -6.15
CA GLU A 30 9.52 -0.71 -7.16
C GLU A 30 8.23 -1.13 -7.87
N PHE A 31 7.13 -1.26 -7.12
CA PHE A 31 5.85 -1.68 -7.67
C PHE A 31 4.78 -0.60 -7.48
N VAL A 32 3.88 -0.52 -8.45
CA VAL A 32 2.62 0.24 -8.37
C VAL A 32 1.46 -0.70 -8.72
N LEU A 33 0.48 -0.76 -7.83
CA LEU A 33 -0.75 -1.52 -7.98
C LEU A 33 -1.88 -0.58 -8.39
N GLY A 34 -2.40 -0.77 -9.60
CA GLY A 34 -3.53 -0.03 -10.13
C GLY A 34 -4.84 -0.28 -9.36
N GLY A 35 -5.81 0.60 -9.55
CA GLY A 35 -7.09 0.56 -8.84
C GLY A 35 -8.30 0.83 -9.69
N GLN A 36 -9.45 0.88 -9.04
CA GLN A 36 -10.69 1.38 -9.62
C GLN A 36 -10.66 2.92 -9.71
N SER A 37 -11.36 3.50 -10.69
CA SER A 37 -11.54 4.96 -10.78
C SER A 37 -12.47 5.45 -9.69
N VAL A 38 -12.08 6.53 -9.00
CA VAL A 38 -12.88 7.16 -7.93
C VAL A 38 -14.26 7.63 -8.40
N LYS A 39 -14.42 7.81 -9.71
CA LYS A 39 -15.69 8.19 -10.35
C LYS A 39 -16.60 6.99 -10.67
N GLY A 40 -16.15 5.75 -10.42
CA GLY A 40 -16.91 4.54 -10.70
C GLY A 40 -17.07 4.19 -12.18
N ASN A 41 -16.28 4.80 -13.07
CA ASN A 41 -16.49 4.74 -14.51
C ASN A 41 -15.35 4.11 -15.32
N ASP A 42 -14.28 3.66 -14.66
CA ASP A 42 -13.11 3.04 -15.30
C ASP A 42 -12.38 2.13 -14.32
N ASN A 43 -12.37 0.83 -14.60
CA ASN A 43 -11.67 -0.19 -13.80
C ASN A 43 -10.58 -0.87 -14.62
N LYS A 44 -10.11 -0.27 -15.72
CA LYS A 44 -9.16 -0.89 -16.65
C LYS A 44 -7.89 -1.41 -15.99
N TYR A 45 -7.41 -0.71 -14.97
CA TYR A 45 -6.15 -1.02 -14.26
C TYR A 45 -6.38 -1.62 -12.88
N ASP A 46 -7.62 -1.92 -12.51
CA ASP A 46 -7.96 -2.39 -11.17
C ASP A 46 -7.31 -3.76 -10.90
N GLY A 47 -6.42 -3.81 -9.91
CA GLY A 47 -5.63 -5.01 -9.61
C GLY A 47 -4.40 -5.22 -10.49
N GLU A 48 -4.08 -4.31 -11.41
CA GLU A 48 -2.91 -4.44 -12.31
C GLU A 48 -1.61 -4.06 -11.59
N ILE A 49 -0.62 -4.96 -11.62
CA ILE A 49 0.70 -4.73 -11.02
C ILE A 49 1.70 -4.30 -12.09
N VAL A 50 2.32 -3.14 -11.87
CA VAL A 50 3.37 -2.60 -12.74
C VAL A 50 4.65 -2.42 -11.95
N GLN A 51 5.77 -2.92 -12.48
CA GLN A 51 7.11 -2.72 -11.92
C GLN A 51 7.75 -1.48 -12.56
N ALA A 52 8.12 -0.50 -11.74
CA ALA A 52 8.62 0.80 -12.16
C ALA A 52 10.12 0.81 -12.51
N PHE A 53 10.90 -0.06 -11.86
CA PHE A 53 12.33 -0.21 -12.09
C PHE A 53 12.80 -1.62 -11.71
N PRO A 54 13.97 -2.06 -12.21
CA PRO A 54 14.48 -3.40 -11.93
C PRO A 54 14.74 -3.64 -10.44
N GLU A 55 14.69 -4.91 -10.04
CA GLU A 55 15.10 -5.37 -8.70
C GLU A 55 16.49 -4.84 -8.32
N GLY A 56 16.65 -4.42 -7.07
CA GLY A 56 17.90 -3.87 -6.54
C GLY A 56 18.11 -2.37 -6.81
N ALA A 57 17.34 -1.77 -7.72
CA ALA A 57 17.20 -0.31 -7.77
C ALA A 57 16.29 0.19 -6.65
N TYR A 58 16.35 1.48 -6.34
CA TYR A 58 15.53 2.07 -5.28
C TYR A 58 15.10 3.50 -5.62
N GLY A 59 13.98 3.91 -5.01
CA GLY A 59 13.52 5.29 -4.94
C GLY A 59 13.42 5.74 -3.48
N TRP A 60 13.31 7.05 -3.24
CA TRP A 60 13.29 7.66 -1.92
C TRP A 60 11.91 7.57 -1.23
N HIS A 61 11.35 6.36 -1.13
CA HIS A 61 9.90 6.14 -0.87
C HIS A 61 9.41 6.45 0.55
N LEU A 62 10.25 6.35 1.59
CA LEU A 62 9.82 6.61 2.99
C LEU A 62 9.83 8.09 3.39
N GLY A 63 10.39 8.98 2.56
CA GLY A 63 10.69 10.36 2.99
C GLY A 63 11.64 10.39 4.20
N GLU A 64 11.45 11.31 5.14
CA GLU A 64 12.24 11.34 6.36
C GLU A 64 11.87 10.17 7.28
N ASN A 65 12.87 9.41 7.71
CA ASN A 65 12.71 8.26 8.58
C ASN A 65 13.87 8.19 9.59
N GLY A 66 13.77 7.26 10.56
CA GLY A 66 14.81 7.04 11.55
C GLY A 66 15.99 6.21 11.03
N SER A 67 15.95 5.73 9.78
CA SER A 67 16.99 4.88 9.20
C SER A 67 17.03 4.98 7.68
N GLN A 68 18.03 5.71 7.17
CA GLN A 68 18.26 5.87 5.73
C GLN A 68 18.54 4.53 5.02
N HIS A 69 19.04 3.53 5.77
CA HIS A 69 19.26 2.17 5.28
C HIS A 69 17.97 1.56 4.69
N MET A 70 16.80 1.91 5.23
CA MET A 70 15.53 1.35 4.76
C MET A 70 15.19 1.74 3.32
N HIS A 71 15.65 2.89 2.81
CA HIS A 71 15.38 3.28 1.42
C HIS A 71 16.01 2.34 0.40
N THR A 72 17.20 1.84 0.69
CA THR A 72 17.98 0.99 -0.23
C THR A 72 17.86 -0.50 0.08
N HIS A 73 17.32 -0.86 1.25
CA HIS A 73 17.21 -2.23 1.73
C HIS A 73 15.75 -2.63 2.00
N SER A 74 14.83 -2.02 1.27
CA SER A 74 13.43 -2.42 1.30
C SER A 74 12.76 -2.23 -0.05
N VAL A 75 11.71 -3.01 -0.25
CA VAL A 75 10.80 -2.88 -1.39
C VAL A 75 9.61 -2.04 -0.98
N GLY A 76 9.29 -1.03 -1.79
CA GLY A 76 8.06 -0.27 -1.69
C GLY A 76 7.00 -0.79 -2.68
N ILE A 77 5.74 -0.76 -2.26
CA ILE A 77 4.57 -0.97 -3.11
C ILE A 77 3.66 0.24 -2.95
N GLU A 78 3.34 0.90 -4.05
CA GLU A 78 2.36 1.99 -4.10
C GLU A 78 1.00 1.48 -4.56
N VAL A 79 -0.02 1.62 -3.73
CA VAL A 79 -1.39 1.23 -4.07
C VAL A 79 -2.14 2.46 -4.55
N CYS A 80 -2.64 2.42 -5.79
CA CYS A 80 -3.43 3.49 -6.38
C CYS A 80 -4.73 3.72 -5.59
N ASN A 81 -4.76 4.77 -4.78
CA ASN A 81 -5.90 5.14 -3.96
C ASN A 81 -5.79 6.62 -3.52
N PHE A 82 -6.93 7.30 -3.39
CA PHE A 82 -7.01 8.70 -2.96
C PHE A 82 -6.99 8.93 -1.45
N SER A 83 -7.01 7.89 -0.63
CA SER A 83 -7.08 7.95 0.83
C SER A 83 -8.47 8.39 1.36
N TYR A 84 -8.51 9.04 2.51
CA TYR A 84 -9.72 9.52 3.16
C TYR A 84 -10.48 10.53 2.29
N ILE A 85 -11.78 10.67 2.57
CA ILE A 85 -12.66 11.62 1.88
C ILE A 85 -13.30 12.57 2.89
N ASN A 86 -13.65 13.77 2.44
CA ASN A 86 -14.31 14.77 3.27
C ASN A 86 -15.83 14.52 3.40
N ASP A 87 -16.52 15.37 4.17
CA ASP A 87 -17.96 15.28 4.43
C ASP A 87 -18.83 15.45 3.17
N LYS A 88 -18.27 15.99 2.09
CA LYS A 88 -18.92 16.13 0.77
C LYS A 88 -18.66 14.94 -0.15
N ASN A 89 -18.12 13.84 0.38
CA ASN A 89 -17.69 12.66 -0.38
C ASN A 89 -16.60 12.99 -1.41
N GLN A 90 -15.71 13.94 -1.11
CA GLN A 90 -14.65 14.35 -2.04
C GLN A 90 -13.27 13.94 -1.56
N THR A 91 -12.41 13.58 -2.51
CA THR A 91 -10.97 13.42 -2.29
C THR A 91 -10.31 14.77 -1.96
N TYR A 92 -9.07 14.76 -1.48
CA TYR A 92 -8.31 16.00 -1.28
C TYR A 92 -8.12 16.83 -2.57
N ALA A 93 -8.23 16.18 -3.74
CA ALA A 93 -8.18 16.83 -5.06
C ALA A 93 -9.54 17.36 -5.53
N GLY A 94 -10.56 17.35 -4.66
CA GLY A 94 -11.89 17.89 -4.96
C GLY A 94 -12.75 17.03 -5.88
N THR A 95 -12.38 15.76 -6.10
CA THR A 95 -13.15 14.84 -6.95
C THR A 95 -14.17 14.08 -6.11
N ASN A 96 -15.44 14.06 -6.55
CA ASN A 96 -16.49 13.27 -5.92
C ASN A 96 -16.21 11.77 -6.06
N VAL A 97 -16.37 11.03 -4.95
CA VAL A 97 -16.30 9.57 -4.90
C VAL A 97 -17.69 9.01 -5.15
N VAL A 98 -17.80 7.99 -6.00
CA VAL A 98 -19.07 7.26 -6.18
C VAL A 98 -19.45 6.54 -4.88
N ASP A 99 -20.71 6.59 -4.48
CA ASP A 99 -21.15 6.11 -3.16
C ASP A 99 -20.82 4.64 -2.90
N SER A 100 -20.86 3.79 -3.93
CA SER A 100 -20.50 2.36 -3.83
C SER A 100 -19.02 2.12 -3.52
N GLN A 101 -18.17 3.14 -3.64
CA GLN A 101 -16.75 3.09 -3.35
C GLN A 101 -16.37 3.84 -2.07
N ILE A 102 -17.34 4.21 -1.23
CA ILE A 102 -17.10 4.81 0.07
C ILE A 102 -17.21 3.75 1.15
N VAL A 103 -16.19 3.66 2.00
CA VAL A 103 -16.20 2.83 3.20
C VAL A 103 -16.15 3.69 4.46
N THR A 104 -16.97 3.32 5.44
CA THR A 104 -17.00 3.96 6.76
C THR A 104 -16.39 3.01 7.78
N LEU A 105 -15.29 3.43 8.41
CA LEU A 105 -14.62 2.63 9.43
C LEU A 105 -15.43 2.62 10.74
N ALA A 106 -15.42 1.48 11.43
CA ALA A 106 -16.04 1.34 12.74
C ALA A 106 -15.41 2.28 13.79
N LYS A 107 -14.10 2.56 13.64
CA LYS A 107 -13.36 3.55 14.42
C LYS A 107 -12.59 4.46 13.47
N PRO A 108 -12.56 5.79 13.70
CA PRO A 108 -11.72 6.69 12.92
C PRO A 108 -10.25 6.26 12.97
N PHE A 109 -9.55 6.39 11.85
CA PHE A 109 -8.12 6.19 11.73
C PHE A 109 -7.50 7.51 11.26
N ARG A 110 -6.40 7.96 11.88
CA ARG A 110 -5.78 9.26 11.54
C ARG A 110 -6.75 10.44 11.51
N GLY A 111 -7.78 10.43 12.36
CA GLY A 111 -8.81 11.47 12.42
C GLY A 111 -9.89 11.37 11.33
N HIS A 112 -9.86 10.35 10.48
CA HIS A 112 -10.80 10.17 9.37
C HIS A 112 -11.60 8.87 9.50
N GLN A 113 -12.91 8.95 9.27
CA GLN A 113 -13.80 7.79 9.36
C GLN A 113 -14.24 7.28 7.98
N ARG A 114 -14.27 8.13 6.95
CA ARG A 114 -14.75 7.80 5.62
C ARG A 114 -13.59 7.79 4.63
N TRP A 115 -13.53 6.74 3.82
CA TRP A 115 -12.38 6.45 2.97
C TRP A 115 -12.81 5.98 1.60
N TYR A 116 -11.91 6.18 0.63
CA TYR A 116 -12.04 5.60 -0.68
C TYR A 116 -11.63 4.13 -0.66
N ARG A 117 -12.59 3.22 -0.88
CA ARG A 117 -12.36 1.78 -0.70
C ARG A 117 -11.27 1.23 -1.63
N TYR A 118 -10.55 0.22 -1.16
CA TYR A 118 -9.88 -0.72 -2.05
C TYR A 118 -10.91 -1.63 -2.70
N SER A 119 -10.71 -1.99 -3.97
CA SER A 119 -11.48 -3.05 -4.61
C SER A 119 -10.99 -4.42 -4.11
N ASP A 120 -11.82 -5.44 -4.31
CA ASP A 120 -11.44 -6.82 -3.96
C ASP A 120 -10.30 -7.31 -4.88
N ALA A 121 -10.31 -6.87 -6.15
CA ALA A 121 -9.24 -7.15 -7.11
C ALA A 121 -7.91 -6.52 -6.67
N GLN A 122 -7.92 -5.29 -6.15
CA GLN A 122 -6.73 -4.67 -5.56
C GLN A 122 -6.20 -5.47 -4.38
N ILE A 123 -7.08 -5.86 -3.45
CA ILE A 123 -6.65 -6.58 -2.24
C ILE A 123 -6.05 -7.95 -2.60
N GLU A 124 -6.64 -8.67 -3.54
CA GLU A 124 -6.12 -9.96 -3.98
C GLU A 124 -4.79 -9.82 -4.73
N SER A 125 -4.67 -8.86 -5.66
CA SER A 125 -3.39 -8.60 -6.32
C SER A 125 -2.30 -8.14 -5.35
N LEU A 126 -2.66 -7.34 -4.35
CA LEU A 126 -1.74 -6.95 -3.28
C LEU A 126 -1.26 -8.17 -2.49
N ARG A 127 -2.17 -9.09 -2.12
CA ARG A 127 -1.83 -10.35 -1.44
C ARG A 127 -0.83 -11.16 -2.24
N GLN A 128 -1.09 -11.33 -3.54
CA GLN A 128 -0.22 -12.07 -4.45
C GLN A 128 1.16 -11.42 -4.57
N LEU A 129 1.22 -10.10 -4.72
CA LEU A 129 2.46 -9.34 -4.80
C LEU A 129 3.28 -9.43 -3.50
N ILE A 130 2.63 -9.30 -2.34
CA ILE A 130 3.25 -9.47 -1.02
C ILE A 130 3.92 -10.85 -0.92
N LEU A 131 3.22 -11.92 -1.31
CA LEU A 131 3.76 -13.29 -1.25
C LEU A 131 4.89 -13.50 -2.26
N TYR A 132 4.78 -12.93 -3.47
CA TYR A 132 5.84 -12.96 -4.47
C TYR A 132 7.13 -12.32 -3.94
N ILE A 133 7.04 -11.09 -3.41
CA ILE A 133 8.19 -10.37 -2.84
C ILE A 133 8.73 -11.09 -1.59
N ALA A 134 7.85 -11.62 -0.74
CA ALA A 134 8.25 -12.39 0.44
C ALA A 134 9.14 -13.58 0.08
N ASN A 135 8.75 -14.32 -0.95
CA ASN A 135 9.50 -15.46 -1.45
C ASN A 135 10.79 -15.03 -2.18
N ARG A 136 10.71 -14.02 -3.05
CA ARG A 136 11.86 -13.50 -3.80
C ARG A 136 12.97 -12.99 -2.87
N ASP A 137 12.60 -12.19 -1.88
CA ASP A 137 13.55 -11.43 -1.04
C ASP A 137 13.79 -12.05 0.34
N ASN A 138 13.21 -13.24 0.57
CA ASN A 138 13.26 -13.95 1.84
C ASN A 138 12.87 -13.04 3.03
N ILE A 139 11.65 -12.49 2.95
CA ILE A 139 11.06 -11.60 3.95
C ILE A 139 9.93 -12.34 4.66
N ASP A 140 10.01 -12.44 6.00
CA ASP A 140 8.88 -12.89 6.80
C ASP A 140 7.83 -11.77 6.92
N VAL A 141 6.84 -11.77 6.04
CA VAL A 141 5.78 -10.75 6.00
C VAL A 141 4.80 -10.82 7.18
N ARG A 142 4.88 -11.87 8.01
CA ARG A 142 4.13 -11.94 9.26
C ARG A 142 4.70 -10.98 10.30
N LYS A 143 6.00 -10.69 10.22
CA LYS A 143 6.68 -9.74 11.11
C LYS A 143 6.27 -8.32 10.80
N GLY A 144 5.95 -7.56 11.85
CA GLY A 144 5.57 -6.15 11.74
C GLY A 144 4.06 -5.93 11.64
N LEU A 145 3.59 -5.36 10.53
CA LEU A 145 2.19 -4.95 10.34
C LEU A 145 1.20 -6.07 10.66
N VAL A 146 1.46 -7.29 10.21
CA VAL A 146 0.57 -8.44 10.39
C VAL A 146 0.48 -8.86 11.86
N GLU A 147 1.61 -8.90 12.58
CA GLU A 147 1.66 -9.09 14.05
C GLU A 147 0.92 -7.97 14.79
N GLU A 148 1.11 -6.72 14.37
CA GLU A 148 0.48 -5.55 14.96
C GLU A 148 -1.04 -5.54 14.75
N VAL A 149 -1.51 -5.91 13.56
CA VAL A 149 -2.94 -6.06 13.25
C VAL A 149 -3.54 -7.22 14.05
N ARG A 150 -2.84 -8.34 14.18
CA ARG A 150 -3.31 -9.46 15.01
C ARG A 150 -3.45 -9.06 16.49
N ALA A 151 -2.51 -8.26 17.01
CA ALA A 151 -2.50 -7.86 18.41
C ALA A 151 -3.47 -6.70 18.71
N LYS A 152 -3.62 -5.75 17.78
CA LYS A 152 -4.27 -4.44 18.03
C LYS A 152 -5.44 -4.14 17.08
N GLY A 153 -5.74 -5.03 16.15
CA GLY A 153 -6.72 -4.80 15.09
C GLY A 153 -6.32 -3.59 14.22
N ALA A 154 -7.28 -2.73 13.92
CA ALA A 154 -7.09 -1.51 13.14
C ALA A 154 -5.94 -0.60 13.65
N ALA A 155 -5.68 -0.60 14.96
CA ALA A 155 -4.59 0.20 15.55
C ALA A 155 -3.18 -0.32 15.19
N GLY A 156 -3.07 -1.48 14.53
CA GLY A 156 -1.79 -1.97 14.01
C GLY A 156 -1.18 -1.10 12.89
N PHE A 157 -1.97 -0.22 12.27
CA PHE A 157 -1.51 0.77 11.28
C PHE A 157 -0.97 2.06 11.91
N GLU A 158 -1.09 2.22 13.23
CA GLU A 158 -0.55 3.39 13.91
C GLU A 158 0.98 3.40 13.92
N PHE A 159 1.55 4.56 14.22
CA PHE A 159 3.00 4.74 14.28
C PHE A 159 3.66 3.71 15.21
N ASN A 160 4.74 3.10 14.72
CA ASN A 160 5.54 2.15 15.45
C ASN A 160 7.02 2.60 15.42
N SER A 161 7.62 2.75 16.60
CA SER A 161 9.02 3.21 16.74
C SER A 161 10.02 2.25 16.10
N ASP A 162 9.79 0.95 16.21
CA ASP A 162 10.67 -0.07 15.63
C ASP A 162 10.55 -0.11 14.11
N ALA A 163 9.37 0.18 13.55
CA ALA A 163 9.20 0.41 12.12
C ALA A 163 9.95 1.67 11.67
N PHE A 164 9.81 2.79 12.40
CA PHE A 164 10.50 4.06 12.08
C PHE A 164 12.03 3.95 12.06
N TYR A 165 12.61 3.19 12.98
CA TYR A 165 14.05 2.95 13.06
C TYR A 165 14.52 1.71 12.29
N GLY A 166 13.63 0.98 11.63
CA GLY A 166 13.98 -0.19 10.83
C GLY A 166 14.50 -1.38 11.63
N LYS A 167 14.04 -1.58 12.86
CA LYS A 167 14.54 -2.67 13.74
C LYS A 167 13.94 -4.04 13.42
N ILE A 168 12.83 -4.07 12.69
CA ILE A 168 12.11 -5.31 12.34
C ILE A 168 12.13 -5.49 10.82
N LYS A 169 12.84 -6.54 10.36
CA LYS A 169 12.75 -7.01 8.97
C LYS A 169 11.42 -7.74 8.79
N GLY A 170 10.51 -7.12 8.04
CA GLY A 170 9.17 -7.66 7.79
C GLY A 170 8.39 -6.76 6.83
N MET A 171 7.09 -6.65 7.06
CA MET A 171 6.19 -5.78 6.30
C MET A 171 5.63 -4.67 7.18
N TRP A 172 5.55 -3.45 6.63
CA TRP A 172 5.04 -2.26 7.31
C TRP A 172 4.26 -1.39 6.32
N THR A 173 3.54 -0.38 6.82
CA THR A 173 2.98 0.70 5.99
C THR A 173 3.75 2.00 6.18
N HIS A 174 3.55 2.99 5.31
CA HIS A 174 4.10 4.34 5.54
C HIS A 174 3.63 4.94 6.87
N THR A 175 2.37 4.70 7.25
CA THR A 175 1.76 5.15 8.52
C THR A 175 2.44 4.56 9.76
N ASN A 176 2.99 3.34 9.68
CA ASN A 176 3.80 2.80 10.79
C ASN A 176 5.11 3.57 10.98
N THR A 177 5.66 4.16 9.92
CA THR A 177 6.92 4.93 9.98
C THR A 177 6.71 6.43 10.13
N ARG A 178 5.50 6.97 9.86
CA ARG A 178 5.26 8.41 9.80
C ARG A 178 3.95 8.78 10.49
N LYS A 179 3.98 9.80 11.33
CA LYS A 179 2.77 10.27 12.05
C LYS A 179 1.89 11.20 11.22
N ASP A 180 2.49 11.88 10.23
CA ASP A 180 1.88 12.84 9.31
C ASP A 180 1.26 12.17 8.07
N LYS A 181 1.35 10.84 7.96
CA LYS A 181 0.90 10.07 6.81
C LYS A 181 -0.45 9.40 7.08
N SER A 182 -1.13 9.02 6.00
CA SER A 182 -2.45 8.33 6.02
C SER A 182 -2.52 7.22 4.97
N ASP A 183 -1.36 6.73 4.54
CA ASP A 183 -1.18 5.60 3.65
C ASP A 183 -1.67 4.32 4.31
N MET A 184 -2.39 3.51 3.52
CA MET A 184 -3.01 2.25 3.94
C MET A 184 -3.92 2.41 5.16
N PHE A 185 -5.23 2.21 4.98
CA PHE A 185 -6.20 2.35 6.07
C PHE A 185 -6.86 1.00 6.38
N PRO A 186 -7.35 0.78 7.62
CA PRO A 186 -7.81 -0.52 8.09
C PRO A 186 -9.24 -0.84 7.58
N GLN A 187 -9.40 -0.91 6.25
CA GLN A 187 -10.58 -1.50 5.61
C GLN A 187 -10.68 -2.98 6.03
N GLN A 188 -11.89 -3.47 6.30
CA GLN A 188 -12.10 -4.82 6.83
C GLN A 188 -11.49 -5.91 5.93
N GLU A 189 -11.72 -5.84 4.62
CA GLU A 189 -11.19 -6.82 3.67
C GLU A 189 -9.65 -6.81 3.61
N LEU A 190 -9.01 -5.66 3.84
CA LEU A 190 -7.56 -5.58 3.95
C LEU A 190 -7.06 -6.24 5.24
N LEU A 191 -7.75 -6.01 6.37
CA LEU A 191 -7.42 -6.67 7.65
C LEU A 191 -7.52 -8.19 7.51
N ASP A 192 -8.59 -8.67 6.91
CA ASP A 192 -8.83 -10.10 6.69
C ASP A 192 -7.73 -10.71 5.81
N MET A 193 -7.36 -10.03 4.71
CA MET A 193 -6.25 -10.44 3.86
C MET A 193 -4.93 -10.50 4.64
N LEU A 194 -4.59 -9.47 5.41
CA LEU A 194 -3.35 -9.44 6.20
C LEU A 194 -3.30 -10.58 7.22
N LEU A 195 -4.41 -10.89 7.88
CA LEU A 195 -4.49 -11.99 8.84
C LEU A 195 -4.38 -13.36 8.17
N SER A 196 -4.89 -13.51 6.94
CA SER A 196 -4.79 -14.74 6.16
C SER A 196 -3.35 -15.12 5.79
N LEU A 197 -2.41 -14.16 5.80
CA LEU A 197 -0.99 -14.42 5.48
C LEU A 197 -0.31 -15.36 6.50
N TYR A 198 -0.88 -15.56 7.69
CA TYR A 198 -0.39 -16.54 8.65
C TYR A 198 -0.67 -17.98 8.22
N ASP A 199 -1.77 -18.22 7.52
CA ASP A 199 -2.27 -19.56 7.23
C ASP A 199 -1.70 -20.11 5.90
N LEU A 200 -1.19 -19.22 5.05
CA LEU A 200 -0.85 -19.53 3.65
C LEU A 200 0.61 -19.96 3.42
N LEU A 201 1.53 -19.69 4.35
CA LEU A 201 2.96 -20.00 4.15
C LEU A 201 3.34 -21.48 4.37
N PHE A 202 2.35 -22.36 4.58
CA PHE A 202 2.52 -23.83 4.59
C PHE A 202 2.08 -24.50 3.28
N LEU A 203 1.65 -23.75 2.26
CA LEU A 203 1.22 -24.32 0.99
C LEU A 203 2.32 -24.16 -0.08
N PRO A 204 2.82 -25.25 -0.68
CA PRO A 204 3.65 -25.15 -1.87
C PRO A 204 2.76 -24.69 -3.03
N ASN A 205 3.28 -23.75 -3.82
CA ASN A 205 2.68 -23.10 -5.00
C ASN A 205 1.93 -21.79 -4.71
N VAL A 206 2.70 -20.70 -4.63
CA VAL A 206 2.17 -19.38 -4.99
C VAL A 206 2.01 -19.37 -6.52
N SER A 207 0.76 -19.25 -6.97
CA SER A 207 0.39 -19.10 -8.39
C SER A 207 1.14 -17.96 -9.07
N HIS A 208 1.32 -18.06 -10.40
CA HIS A 208 1.97 -17.06 -11.25
C HIS A 208 1.42 -15.64 -11.03
N VAL A 209 2.20 -14.77 -10.39
CA VAL A 209 1.90 -13.33 -10.32
C VAL A 209 2.29 -12.71 -11.66
N VAL A 210 1.34 -12.07 -12.34
CA VAL A 210 1.60 -11.38 -13.60
C VAL A 210 2.00 -9.94 -13.30
N VAL A 211 3.30 -9.66 -13.39
CA VAL A 211 3.87 -8.32 -13.27
C VAL A 211 4.16 -7.80 -14.67
N LYS A 212 3.69 -6.58 -14.98
CA LYS A 212 4.06 -5.89 -16.23
C LYS A 212 5.26 -4.97 -15.98
N GLY A 213 6.25 -5.00 -16.87
CA GLY A 213 7.32 -4.01 -16.87
C GLY A 213 6.83 -2.68 -17.45
N HIS A 214 7.31 -1.56 -16.90
CA HIS A 214 7.10 -0.22 -17.46
C HIS A 214 8.40 0.36 -18.05
#